data_AF-A0A7S0KXE6-F1
#
_entry.id   AF-A0A7S0KXE6-F1
#
_cell.length_a   1.000
_cell.length_b   1.000
_cell.length_c   1.000
_cell.angle_alpha   90.00
_cell.angle_beta   90.00
_cell.angle_gamma   90.00
#
_symmetry.space_group_name_H-M   'P 1'
#
loop_
_entity.id
_entity.type
_entity.pdbx_description
1 polymer ?
#
loop_
_entity_poly.entity_id
_entity_poly.type
_entity_poly.pdbx_seq_one_letter_code
_entity_poly.pdbx_strand_id
1 'polypeptide(L)'
;MNFWIFSGILTVIIHLHLFFFSLSNCIQVRHGQCAVSAYGFQVFAALCCAIGKQSECCRYAHLGLKVLERYQIQEWTPRVFTMAYGVNLFLTQPLETLSDPLIHAHQVGLGTGDFEFAMVAAYIHSLLTFFLGKPLLKVEKVISHYLLLMTEYKQDQYFNVTTPMLQAVENLAGRSKDPIVLTGNVMNQGAALQIINESKDQSFEVIFSFWRLYLAYMFHNYELASEMAITSRPTAFIYGLHQCLFDGLTAVAIGQTSKRWEKRKCIKSAEKSLKKAKKVTQSQHTAMNKIFLLKAEIALLKSGMDSALPLYELSIELAKSSGFVHEEALANERAGLALLHLNTEDSFGFSFLQNAIKLYEDWGAHAKVAHLAKLFPKLAS
;
A
#
# COMPACT_ATOMS: atom_id res chain seq x y z
N MET A 1 17.94 6.38 -13.21
CA MET A 1 17.85 7.84 -13.08
C MET A 1 16.39 8.23 -12.98
N ASN A 2 16.06 9.25 -12.18
CA ASN A 2 14.72 9.64 -11.69
C ASN A 2 14.34 9.01 -10.35
N PHE A 3 15.13 9.33 -9.33
CA PHE A 3 14.87 9.13 -7.89
C PHE A 3 14.56 10.48 -7.19
N TRP A 4 14.27 11.54 -7.96
CA TRP A 4 14.50 12.94 -7.54
C TRP A 4 13.25 13.84 -7.66
N ILE A 5 12.06 13.36 -7.31
CA ILE A 5 10.85 14.23 -7.30
C ILE A 5 10.17 14.29 -5.92
N PHE A 6 10.48 13.36 -5.01
CA PHE A 6 10.34 13.61 -3.57
C PHE A 6 11.37 14.64 -3.03
N SER A 7 12.17 15.25 -3.91
CA SER A 7 13.41 15.91 -3.52
C SER A 7 13.33 17.41 -3.26
N GLY A 8 12.15 18.02 -3.32
CA GLY A 8 12.01 19.44 -2.97
C GLY A 8 11.81 19.57 -1.47
N ILE A 9 10.63 19.19 -1.02
CA ILE A 9 10.17 19.40 0.35
C ILE A 9 10.71 18.33 1.29
N LEU A 10 10.75 17.04 0.91
CA LEU A 10 11.34 16.02 1.77
C LEU A 10 12.87 16.15 1.81
N THR A 11 13.56 16.59 0.74
CA THR A 11 15.01 16.86 0.83
C THR A 11 15.31 18.16 1.57
N VAL A 12 14.49 19.21 1.45
CA VAL A 12 14.62 20.42 2.27
C VAL A 12 14.28 20.12 3.74
N ILE A 13 13.27 19.31 4.03
CA ILE A 13 12.93 18.84 5.38
C ILE A 13 13.98 17.86 5.91
N ILE A 14 14.54 16.97 5.09
CA ILE A 14 15.64 16.09 5.46
C ILE A 14 16.93 16.88 5.61
N HIS A 15 17.19 17.93 4.83
CA HIS A 15 18.38 18.78 5.00
C HIS A 15 18.23 19.72 6.20
N LEU A 16 17.04 20.28 6.44
CA LEU A 16 16.71 21.02 7.66
C LEU A 16 16.74 20.09 8.87
N HIS A 17 16.22 18.86 8.79
CA HIS A 17 16.30 17.90 9.88
C HIS A 17 17.69 17.30 10.06
N LEU A 18 18.49 17.10 9.00
CA LEU A 18 19.91 16.72 9.12
C LEU A 18 20.73 17.87 9.67
N PHE A 19 20.38 19.12 9.36
CA PHE A 19 20.93 20.33 9.96
C PHE A 19 20.52 20.45 11.43
N PHE A 20 19.25 20.22 11.78
CA PHE A 20 18.78 20.18 13.16
C PHE A 20 19.28 18.95 13.92
N PHE A 21 19.56 17.83 13.25
CA PHE A 21 20.12 16.61 13.85
C PHE A 21 21.63 16.72 14.03
N SER A 22 22.34 17.40 13.12
CA SER A 22 23.76 17.75 13.33
C SER A 22 23.89 18.83 14.41
N LEU A 23 22.99 19.82 14.43
CA LEU A 23 22.89 20.82 15.49
C LEU A 23 22.48 20.19 16.83
N SER A 24 21.51 19.26 16.85
CA SER A 24 21.09 18.56 18.07
C SER A 24 22.15 17.60 18.55
N ASN A 25 22.87 16.87 17.69
CA ASN A 25 24.00 16.04 18.10
C ASN A 25 25.16 16.89 18.65
N CYS A 26 25.46 18.05 18.02
CA CYS A 26 26.44 19.00 18.55
C CYS A 26 26.04 19.58 19.92
N ILE A 27 24.74 19.78 20.16
CA ILE A 27 24.21 20.23 21.46
C ILE A 27 24.14 19.06 22.47
N GLN A 28 23.75 17.85 22.06
CA GLN A 28 23.57 16.66 22.89
C GLN A 28 24.90 16.08 23.41
N VAL A 29 25.97 16.15 22.61
CA VAL A 29 27.32 15.76 23.04
C VAL A 29 27.86 16.71 24.13
N ARG A 30 27.30 17.92 24.27
CA ARG A 30 27.70 18.91 25.30
C ARG A 30 26.69 19.08 26.45
N HIS A 31 25.39 18.80 26.27
CA HIS A 31 24.33 19.16 27.23
C HIS A 31 23.29 18.06 27.54
N GLY A 32 23.46 16.83 27.03
CA GLY A 32 22.56 15.70 27.31
C GLY A 32 21.38 15.56 26.34
N GLN A 33 20.74 14.39 26.33
CA GLN A 33 19.61 14.08 25.45
C GLN A 33 18.33 14.81 25.91
N CYS A 34 17.49 15.25 24.97
CA CYS A 34 16.18 15.85 25.24
C CYS A 34 15.09 15.16 24.38
N ALA A 35 13.81 15.33 24.75
CA ALA A 35 12.66 14.66 24.11
C ALA A 35 12.61 14.80 22.58
N VAL A 36 13.03 15.97 22.07
CA VAL A 36 13.08 16.29 20.63
C VAL A 36 13.94 15.30 19.85
N SER A 37 14.95 14.72 20.50
CA SER A 37 15.83 13.73 19.88
C SER A 37 15.13 12.42 19.53
N ALA A 38 14.02 12.08 20.21
CA ALA A 38 13.22 10.91 19.86
C ALA A 38 12.72 10.98 18.41
N TYR A 39 12.20 12.15 18.00
CA TYR A 39 11.76 12.37 16.63
C TYR A 39 12.94 12.45 15.66
N GLY A 40 14.05 13.06 16.07
CA GLY A 40 15.29 13.07 15.28
C GLY A 40 15.79 11.67 14.91
N PHE A 41 15.74 10.72 15.86
CA PHE A 41 16.06 9.31 15.57
C PHE A 41 15.09 8.68 14.58
N GLN A 42 13.81 9.03 14.59
CA GLN A 42 12.85 8.52 13.61
C GLN A 42 13.12 9.05 12.19
N VAL A 43 13.49 10.32 12.06
CA VAL A 43 13.88 10.90 10.76
C VAL A 43 15.16 10.24 10.25
N PHE A 44 16.14 10.01 11.13
CA PHE A 44 17.37 9.31 10.77
C PHE A 44 17.11 7.85 10.36
N ALA A 45 16.17 7.17 11.03
CA ALA A 45 15.73 5.83 10.65
C ALA A 45 15.11 5.82 9.25
N ALA A 46 14.25 6.78 8.92
CA ALA A 46 13.65 6.90 7.59
C ALA A 46 14.72 7.13 6.51
N LEU A 47 15.75 7.94 6.80
CA LEU A 47 16.90 8.12 5.90
C LEU A 47 17.66 6.81 5.69
N CYS A 48 17.93 6.04 6.76
CA CYS A 48 18.55 4.73 6.66
C CYS A 48 17.75 3.79 5.74
N CYS A 49 16.42 3.80 5.85
CA CYS A 49 15.55 3.05 4.93
C CYS A 49 15.72 3.52 3.48
N ALA A 50 15.70 4.82 3.22
CA ALA A 50 15.83 5.38 1.87
C ALA A 50 17.14 4.97 1.16
N ILE A 51 18.24 4.79 1.91
CA ILE A 51 19.53 4.33 1.39
C ILE A 51 19.72 2.80 1.45
N GLY A 52 18.67 2.05 1.83
CA GLY A 52 18.68 0.58 1.87
C GLY A 52 19.32 -0.05 3.10
N LYS A 53 19.57 0.71 4.17
CA LYS A 53 20.10 0.22 5.46
C LYS A 53 18.95 -0.09 6.43
N GLN A 54 18.22 -1.18 6.17
CA GLN A 54 17.02 -1.57 6.95
C GLN A 54 17.33 -1.95 8.40
N SER A 55 18.45 -2.61 8.69
CA SER A 55 18.86 -2.93 10.05
C SER A 55 19.06 -1.67 10.90
N GLU A 56 19.74 -0.66 10.33
CA GLU A 56 19.94 0.63 10.96
C GLU A 56 18.61 1.37 11.13
N CYS A 57 17.74 1.35 10.11
CA CYS A 57 16.39 1.91 10.22
C CYS A 57 15.66 1.38 11.47
N CYS A 58 15.62 0.06 11.65
CA CYS A 58 14.96 -0.55 12.80
C CYS A 58 15.64 -0.18 14.13
N ARG A 59 16.97 -0.20 14.16
CA ARG A 59 17.75 0.16 15.35
C ARG A 59 17.43 1.58 15.82
N TYR A 60 17.42 2.55 14.90
CA TYR A 60 17.13 3.95 15.22
C TYR A 60 15.65 4.20 15.50
N ALA A 61 14.73 3.48 14.83
CA ALA A 61 13.30 3.55 15.15
C ALA A 61 13.02 3.09 16.59
N HIS A 62 13.60 1.97 17.01
CA HIS A 62 13.50 1.52 18.40
C HIS A 62 14.22 2.43 19.39
N LEU A 63 15.36 3.04 19.00
CA LEU A 63 16.04 4.02 19.84
C LEU A 63 15.16 5.25 20.09
N GLY A 64 14.51 5.78 19.05
CA GLY A 64 13.57 6.90 19.18
C GLY A 64 12.41 6.59 20.12
N LEU A 65 11.85 5.38 20.05
CA LEU A 65 10.78 4.93 20.96
C LEU A 65 11.27 4.83 22.41
N LYS A 66 12.46 4.26 22.65
CA LYS A 66 13.06 4.18 24.00
C LYS A 66 13.34 5.56 24.61
N VAL A 67 13.78 6.51 23.78
CA VAL A 67 14.00 7.89 24.24
C VAL A 67 12.67 8.52 24.64
N LEU A 68 11.62 8.38 23.82
CA LEU A 68 10.30 8.89 24.16
C LEU A 68 9.78 8.29 25.48
N GLU A 69 9.90 6.98 25.66
CA GLU A 69 9.49 6.27 26.88
C GLU A 69 10.25 6.78 28.11
N ARG A 70 11.56 7.02 27.99
CA ARG A 70 12.41 7.51 29.10
C ARG A 70 11.99 8.89 29.59
N TYR A 71 11.62 9.79 28.67
CA TYR A 71 11.26 11.17 29.03
C TYR A 71 9.77 11.34 29.35
N GLN A 72 8.91 10.39 28.96
CA GLN A 72 7.46 10.39 29.23
C GLN A 72 6.71 11.66 28.78
N ILE A 73 7.18 12.29 27.69
CA ILE A 73 6.61 13.53 27.15
C ILE A 73 5.58 13.17 26.08
N GLN A 74 4.30 13.38 26.38
CA GLN A 74 3.19 12.98 25.52
C GLN A 74 3.13 13.79 24.23
N GLU A 75 3.56 15.04 24.24
CA GLU A 75 3.51 15.99 23.12
C GLU A 75 4.29 15.50 21.89
N TRP A 76 5.35 14.71 22.07
CA TRP A 76 6.12 14.12 20.97
C TRP A 76 5.62 12.76 20.53
N THR A 77 4.70 12.14 21.27
CA THR A 77 4.16 10.81 20.99
C THR A 77 3.56 10.70 19.59
N PRO A 78 2.67 11.62 19.14
CA PRO A 78 2.05 11.50 17.82
C PRO A 78 3.09 11.44 16.70
N ARG A 79 4.11 12.31 16.76
CA ARG A 79 5.18 12.39 15.76
C ARG A 79 6.07 11.16 15.74
N VAL A 80 6.54 10.75 16.92
CA VAL A 80 7.45 9.61 17.06
C VAL A 80 6.75 8.32 16.69
N PHE A 81 5.54 8.07 17.17
CA PHE A 81 4.80 6.83 16.91
C PHE A 81 4.41 6.74 15.44
N THR A 82 3.88 7.82 14.85
CA THR A 82 3.49 7.81 13.43
C THR A 82 4.69 7.50 12.53
N MET A 83 5.85 8.09 12.80
CA MET A 83 7.08 7.80 12.04
C MET A 83 7.61 6.38 12.33
N ALA A 84 7.63 5.96 13.60
CA ALA A 84 8.11 4.62 13.96
C ALA A 84 7.25 3.53 13.32
N TYR A 85 5.95 3.54 13.58
CA TYR A 85 5.03 2.45 13.22
C TYR A 85 4.49 2.58 11.80
N GLY A 86 4.34 3.79 11.27
CA GLY A 86 3.84 4.02 9.91
C GLY A 86 4.90 3.99 8.81
N VAL A 87 6.18 4.18 9.17
CA VAL A 87 7.25 4.44 8.19
C VAL A 87 8.44 3.51 8.35
N ASN A 88 8.86 3.25 9.58
CA ASN A 88 10.13 2.57 9.80
C ASN A 88 9.93 1.08 10.10
N LEU A 89 9.01 0.75 11.00
CA LEU A 89 8.85 -0.62 11.52
C LEU A 89 8.02 -1.54 10.62
N PHE A 90 7.23 -1.00 9.68
CA PHE A 90 6.51 -1.84 8.68
C PHE A 90 7.45 -2.68 7.80
N LEU A 91 8.72 -2.29 7.74
CA LEU A 91 9.76 -2.97 6.98
C LEU A 91 10.18 -4.30 7.59
N THR A 92 9.94 -4.49 8.89
CA THR A 92 10.49 -5.62 9.66
C THR A 92 9.51 -6.27 10.62
N GLN A 93 8.42 -5.59 10.98
CA GLN A 93 7.40 -6.16 11.86
C GLN A 93 6.18 -6.66 11.06
N PRO A 94 5.38 -7.56 11.64
CA PRO A 94 4.04 -7.88 11.12
C PRO A 94 3.16 -6.63 11.11
N LEU A 95 2.31 -6.48 10.10
CA LEU A 95 1.46 -5.29 9.96
C LEU A 95 0.48 -5.13 11.12
N GLU A 96 0.05 -6.24 11.71
CA GLU A 96 -0.93 -6.28 12.79
C GLU A 96 -0.44 -5.55 14.04
N THR A 97 0.88 -5.60 14.32
CA THR A 97 1.47 -4.98 15.51
C THR A 97 1.58 -3.45 15.39
N LEU A 98 1.32 -2.89 14.21
CA LEU A 98 1.47 -1.47 13.92
C LEU A 98 0.18 -0.69 14.16
N SER A 99 -0.97 -1.37 14.25
CA SER A 99 -2.29 -0.75 14.30
C SER A 99 -2.54 0.01 15.60
N ASP A 100 -2.39 -0.66 16.74
CA ASP A 100 -2.69 -0.06 18.05
C ASP A 100 -1.80 1.14 18.36
N PRO A 101 -0.48 1.13 18.08
CA PRO A 101 0.35 2.31 18.23
C PRO A 101 -0.12 3.51 17.38
N LEU A 102 -0.63 3.29 16.17
CA LEU A 102 -1.15 4.37 15.32
C LEU A 102 -2.47 4.94 15.87
N ILE A 103 -3.37 4.09 16.39
CA ILE A 103 -4.59 4.54 17.08
C ILE A 103 -4.21 5.39 18.29
N HIS A 104 -3.23 4.94 19.08
CA HIS A 104 -2.73 5.68 20.23
C HIS A 104 -2.13 7.04 19.83
N ALA A 105 -1.31 7.07 18.78
CA ALA A 105 -0.72 8.31 18.24
C ALA A 105 -1.80 9.32 17.83
N HIS A 106 -2.87 8.85 17.19
CA HIS A 106 -4.02 9.67 16.83
C HIS A 106 -4.71 10.27 18.06
N GLN A 107 -5.03 9.42 19.06
CA GLN A 107 -5.72 9.86 20.29
C GLN A 107 -4.90 10.87 21.09
N VAL A 108 -3.59 10.61 21.27
CA VAL A 108 -2.70 11.54 21.96
C VAL A 108 -2.59 12.85 21.18
N GLY A 109 -2.50 12.80 19.85
CA GLY A 109 -2.40 13.99 19.01
C GLY A 109 -3.63 14.89 19.12
N LEU A 110 -4.83 14.31 19.17
CA LEU A 110 -6.05 15.09 19.46
C LEU A 110 -6.01 15.71 20.86
N GLY A 111 -5.56 14.96 21.86
CA GLY A 111 -5.48 15.43 23.26
C GLY A 111 -4.44 16.51 23.51
N THR A 112 -3.33 16.51 22.76
CA THR A 112 -2.23 17.49 22.91
C THR A 112 -2.31 18.64 21.90
N GLY A 113 -3.26 18.60 20.97
CA GLY A 113 -3.43 19.63 19.93
C GLY A 113 -2.50 19.50 18.73
N ASP A 114 -1.75 18.39 18.59
CA ASP A 114 -1.00 18.06 17.37
C ASP A 114 -1.93 17.41 16.32
N PHE A 115 -2.89 18.21 15.82
CA PHE A 115 -3.92 17.75 14.89
C PHE A 115 -3.35 17.22 13.57
N GLU A 116 -2.24 17.80 13.11
CA GLU A 116 -1.55 17.35 11.89
C GLU A 116 -1.12 15.89 12.04
N PHE A 117 -0.31 15.57 13.05
CA PHE A 117 0.14 14.19 13.26
C PHE A 117 -0.96 13.25 13.74
N ALA A 118 -2.02 13.78 14.38
CA ALA A 118 -3.23 13.00 14.62
C ALA A 118 -3.85 12.53 13.29
N MET A 119 -3.93 13.39 12.28
CA MET A 119 -4.47 13.01 10.96
C MET A 119 -3.52 12.16 10.14
N VAL A 120 -2.20 12.35 10.25
CA VAL A 120 -1.23 11.42 9.65
C VAL A 120 -1.42 10.01 10.22
N ALA A 121 -1.52 9.88 11.55
CA ALA A 121 -1.74 8.59 12.20
C ALA A 121 -3.05 7.92 11.74
N ALA A 122 -4.14 8.70 11.68
CA ALA A 122 -5.44 8.25 11.17
C ALA A 122 -5.38 7.76 9.72
N TYR A 123 -4.69 8.50 8.85
CA TYR A 123 -4.49 8.11 7.45
C TYR A 123 -3.70 6.80 7.33
N ILE A 124 -2.58 6.66 8.05
CA ILE A 124 -1.78 5.44 8.01
C ILE A 124 -2.55 4.25 8.60
N HIS A 125 -3.29 4.45 9.68
CA HIS A 125 -4.13 3.40 10.27
C HIS A 125 -5.23 2.96 9.28
N SER A 126 -5.81 3.89 8.53
CA SER A 126 -6.77 3.59 7.46
C SER A 126 -6.16 2.67 6.39
N LEU A 127 -4.95 3.01 5.92
CA LEU A 127 -4.21 2.17 4.96
C LEU A 127 -3.92 0.79 5.49
N LEU A 128 -3.40 0.73 6.72
CA LEU A 128 -3.05 -0.51 7.37
C LEU A 128 -4.27 -1.41 7.52
N THR A 129 -5.41 -0.85 7.90
CA THR A 129 -6.67 -1.59 8.05
C THR A 129 -7.11 -2.22 6.72
N PHE A 130 -6.97 -1.50 5.60
CA PHE A 130 -7.24 -2.03 4.27
C PHE A 130 -6.25 -3.14 3.87
N PHE A 131 -4.94 -2.88 3.95
CA PHE A 131 -3.90 -3.83 3.53
C PHE A 131 -3.74 -5.05 4.45
N LEU A 132 -4.25 -4.98 5.68
CA LEU A 132 -4.45 -6.15 6.55
C LEU A 132 -5.60 -7.05 6.09
N GLY A 133 -6.33 -6.68 5.04
CA GLY A 133 -7.47 -7.46 4.56
C GLY A 133 -8.64 -7.49 5.54
N LYS A 134 -8.81 -6.47 6.38
CA LYS A 134 -10.00 -6.40 7.24
C LYS A 134 -11.26 -6.32 6.37
N PRO A 135 -12.41 -6.86 6.83
CA PRO A 135 -13.66 -6.77 6.08
C PRO A 135 -13.95 -5.34 5.63
N LEU A 136 -14.35 -5.15 4.38
CA LEU A 136 -14.49 -3.81 3.78
C LEU A 136 -15.45 -2.91 4.57
N LEU A 137 -16.50 -3.46 5.19
CA LEU A 137 -17.39 -2.71 6.08
C LEU A 137 -16.67 -2.14 7.32
N LYS A 138 -15.69 -2.88 7.87
CA LYS A 138 -14.86 -2.37 8.98
C LYS A 138 -13.92 -1.27 8.49
N VAL A 139 -13.30 -1.46 7.33
CA VAL A 139 -12.42 -0.45 6.70
C VAL A 139 -13.20 0.84 6.46
N GLU A 140 -14.39 0.75 5.86
CA GLU A 140 -15.30 1.87 5.62
C GLU A 140 -15.64 2.64 6.89
N LYS A 141 -16.01 1.95 7.98
CA LYS A 141 -16.32 2.59 9.27
C LYS A 141 -15.13 3.36 9.82
N VAL A 142 -13.93 2.78 9.76
CA VAL A 142 -12.69 3.42 10.23
C VAL A 142 -12.39 4.68 9.43
N ILE A 143 -12.41 4.59 8.10
CA ILE A 143 -12.07 5.73 7.24
C ILE A 143 -13.13 6.83 7.35
N SER A 144 -14.42 6.47 7.35
CA SER A 144 -15.52 7.45 7.46
C SER A 144 -15.43 8.25 8.76
N HIS A 145 -15.09 7.59 9.88
CA HIS A 145 -14.87 8.27 11.15
C HIS A 145 -13.71 9.28 11.05
N TYR A 146 -12.59 8.89 10.44
CA TYR A 146 -11.46 9.81 10.29
C TYR A 146 -11.71 10.94 9.31
N LEU A 147 -12.46 10.73 8.23
CA LEU A 147 -12.84 11.81 7.32
C LEU A 147 -13.67 12.89 8.03
N LEU A 148 -14.60 12.49 8.91
CA LEU A 148 -15.36 13.45 9.73
C LEU A 148 -14.43 14.30 10.59
N LEU A 149 -13.46 13.68 11.26
CA LEU A 149 -12.46 14.40 12.07
C LEU A 149 -11.56 15.29 11.21
N MET A 150 -11.13 14.83 10.04
CA MET A 150 -10.34 15.64 9.11
C MET A 150 -11.10 16.89 8.65
N THR A 151 -12.41 16.77 8.42
CA THR A 151 -13.28 17.93 8.13
C THR A 151 -13.41 18.86 9.35
N GLU A 152 -13.69 18.31 10.53
CA GLU A 152 -13.86 19.08 11.77
C GLU A 152 -12.62 19.92 12.11
N TYR A 153 -11.43 19.33 11.99
CA TYR A 153 -10.15 19.98 12.27
C TYR A 153 -9.54 20.70 11.06
N LYS A 154 -10.28 20.84 9.94
CA LYS A 154 -9.88 21.56 8.72
C LYS A 154 -8.56 21.06 8.10
N GLN A 155 -8.42 19.74 8.04
CA GLN A 155 -7.23 19.04 7.57
C GLN A 155 -7.41 18.57 6.11
N ASP A 156 -7.61 19.54 5.21
CA ASP A 156 -8.00 19.30 3.80
C ASP A 156 -6.99 18.43 3.04
N GLN A 157 -5.69 18.56 3.33
CA GLN A 157 -4.66 17.73 2.71
C GLN A 157 -4.87 16.24 3.00
N TYR A 158 -5.13 15.89 4.27
CA TYR A 158 -5.36 14.52 4.69
C TYR A 158 -6.73 14.00 4.22
N PHE A 159 -7.73 14.88 4.19
CA PHE A 159 -9.04 14.57 3.61
C PHE A 159 -8.90 14.18 2.13
N ASN A 160 -8.19 14.97 1.33
CA ASN A 160 -7.98 14.73 -0.10
C ASN A 160 -7.27 13.41 -0.39
N VAL A 161 -6.25 13.03 0.41
CA VAL A 161 -5.55 11.75 0.19
C VAL A 161 -6.30 10.54 0.74
N THR A 162 -7.24 10.75 1.67
CA THR A 162 -8.02 9.66 2.30
C THR A 162 -9.30 9.34 1.52
N THR A 163 -9.91 10.33 0.86
CA THR A 163 -11.15 10.15 0.09
C THR A 163 -11.05 9.13 -1.05
N PRO A 164 -9.95 9.04 -1.85
CA PRO A 164 -9.79 7.99 -2.86
C PRO A 164 -9.83 6.58 -2.30
N MET A 165 -9.31 6.38 -1.08
CA MET A 165 -9.34 5.08 -0.42
C MET A 165 -10.77 4.67 -0.06
N LEU A 166 -11.53 5.57 0.57
CA LEU A 166 -12.91 5.26 0.94
C LEU A 166 -13.79 5.04 -0.30
N GLN A 167 -13.60 5.85 -1.36
CA GLN A 167 -14.33 5.62 -2.60
C GLN A 167 -13.95 4.29 -3.25
N ALA A 168 -12.67 3.90 -3.23
CA ALA A 168 -12.24 2.59 -3.71
C ALA A 168 -12.87 1.44 -2.91
N VAL A 169 -13.01 1.60 -1.58
CA VAL A 169 -13.72 0.64 -0.72
C VAL A 169 -15.19 0.54 -1.11
N GLU A 170 -15.89 1.66 -1.33
CA GLU A 170 -17.28 1.66 -1.81
C GLU A 170 -17.42 1.00 -3.19
N ASN A 171 -16.47 1.27 -4.09
CA ASN A 171 -16.43 0.69 -5.43
C ASN A 171 -16.30 -0.84 -5.37
N LEU A 172 -15.35 -1.35 -4.58
CA LEU A 172 -15.17 -2.80 -4.37
C LEU A 172 -16.41 -3.43 -3.74
N ALA A 173 -17.05 -2.71 -2.79
CA ALA A 173 -18.25 -3.18 -2.12
C ALA A 173 -19.52 -3.15 -2.98
N GLY A 174 -19.46 -2.67 -4.23
CA GLY A 174 -20.60 -2.65 -5.15
C GLY A 174 -21.52 -1.43 -5.00
N ARG A 175 -21.05 -0.35 -4.36
CA ARG A 175 -21.82 0.89 -4.15
C ARG A 175 -21.49 2.01 -5.14
N SER A 176 -20.89 1.66 -6.28
CA SER A 176 -20.65 2.57 -7.41
C SER A 176 -21.18 1.99 -8.72
N LYS A 177 -21.53 2.87 -9.66
CA LYS A 177 -21.99 2.48 -11.00
C LYS A 177 -20.88 1.84 -11.83
N ASP A 178 -19.67 2.40 -11.75
CA ASP A 178 -18.47 1.87 -12.41
C ASP A 178 -17.41 1.65 -11.33
N PRO A 179 -17.01 0.40 -11.06
CA PRO A 179 -16.07 0.11 -9.99
C PRO A 179 -14.65 0.61 -10.26
N ILE A 180 -14.31 1.00 -11.50
CA ILE A 180 -12.98 1.49 -11.88
C ILE A 180 -12.87 3.01 -11.74
N VAL A 181 -14.00 3.73 -11.80
CA VAL A 181 -14.05 5.19 -11.71
C VAL A 181 -14.25 5.61 -10.26
N LEU A 182 -13.38 6.48 -9.74
CA LEU A 182 -13.48 7.01 -8.37
C LEU A 182 -14.57 8.11 -8.28
N THR A 183 -15.81 7.73 -8.58
CA THR A 183 -16.99 8.59 -8.48
C THR A 183 -18.11 7.82 -7.79
N GLY A 184 -18.62 8.39 -6.71
CA GLY A 184 -19.69 7.79 -5.91
C GLY A 184 -20.17 8.76 -4.83
N ASN A 185 -20.52 8.23 -3.65
CA ASN A 185 -21.04 9.04 -2.55
C ASN A 185 -19.97 9.90 -1.87
N VAL A 186 -18.72 9.44 -1.92
CA VAL A 186 -17.61 10.01 -1.15
C VAL A 186 -16.87 11.07 -1.94
N MET A 187 -16.67 10.85 -3.24
CA MET A 187 -15.96 11.78 -4.11
C MET A 187 -16.43 11.73 -5.57
N ASN A 188 -16.02 12.73 -6.34
CA ASN A 188 -16.16 12.76 -7.80
C ASN A 188 -14.78 12.85 -8.45
N GLN A 189 -14.46 11.91 -9.35
CA GLN A 189 -13.15 11.85 -10.01
C GLN A 189 -12.85 13.10 -10.84
N GLY A 190 -13.83 13.67 -11.54
CA GLY A 190 -13.64 14.89 -12.34
C GLY A 190 -13.27 16.09 -11.47
N ALA A 191 -13.99 16.28 -10.36
CA ALA A 191 -13.69 17.33 -9.37
C ALA A 191 -12.32 17.10 -8.71
N ALA A 192 -11.99 15.86 -8.36
CA ALA A 192 -10.67 15.53 -7.80
C ALA A 192 -9.52 15.87 -8.76
N LEU A 193 -9.68 15.61 -10.06
CA LEU A 193 -8.68 15.98 -11.07
C LEU A 193 -8.50 17.50 -11.21
N GLN A 194 -9.57 18.29 -11.04
CA GLN A 194 -9.45 19.76 -11.00
C GLN A 194 -8.60 20.21 -9.81
N ILE A 195 -8.88 19.68 -8.62
CA ILE A 195 -8.10 19.96 -7.41
C ILE A 195 -6.63 19.55 -7.61
N ILE A 196 -6.38 18.38 -8.20
CA ILE A 196 -5.03 17.90 -8.49
C ILE A 196 -4.28 18.87 -9.42
N ASN A 197 -4.94 19.32 -10.49
CA ASN A 197 -4.32 20.22 -11.48
C ASN A 197 -4.03 21.62 -10.91
N GLU A 198 -4.84 22.07 -9.96
CA GLU A 198 -4.67 23.37 -9.28
C GLU A 198 -3.69 23.29 -8.10
N SER A 199 -3.50 22.09 -7.54
CA SER A 199 -2.62 21.83 -6.40
C SER A 199 -1.14 21.86 -6.79
N LYS A 200 -0.31 22.43 -5.91
CA LYS A 200 1.15 22.30 -5.98
C LYS A 200 1.67 21.04 -5.28
N ASP A 201 0.83 20.38 -4.49
CA ASP A 201 1.14 19.12 -3.80
C ASP A 201 0.79 17.92 -4.69
N GLN A 202 1.83 17.19 -5.10
CA GLN A 202 1.72 15.98 -5.92
C GLN A 202 1.22 14.76 -5.13
N SER A 203 1.17 14.82 -3.80
CA SER A 203 0.78 13.69 -2.96
C SER A 203 -0.63 13.20 -3.31
N PHE A 204 -1.55 14.12 -3.56
CA PHE A 204 -2.91 13.77 -3.96
C PHE A 204 -2.94 13.04 -5.31
N GLU A 205 -2.24 13.55 -6.33
CA GLU A 205 -2.15 12.91 -7.65
C GLU A 205 -1.61 11.49 -7.57
N VAL A 206 -0.54 11.29 -6.81
CA VAL A 206 0.14 10.01 -6.64
C VAL A 206 -0.78 8.99 -5.98
N ILE A 207 -1.44 9.37 -4.88
CA ILE A 207 -2.32 8.49 -4.12
C ILE A 207 -3.61 8.20 -4.89
N PHE A 208 -4.18 9.21 -5.53
CA PHE A 208 -5.32 9.06 -6.44
C PHE A 208 -4.99 8.08 -7.57
N SER A 209 -3.83 8.23 -8.20
CA SER A 209 -3.36 7.32 -9.26
C SER A 209 -3.14 5.90 -8.75
N PHE A 210 -2.67 5.71 -7.51
CA PHE A 210 -2.55 4.37 -6.93
C PHE A 210 -3.91 3.67 -6.80
N TRP A 211 -4.94 4.35 -6.29
CA TRP A 211 -6.26 3.74 -6.15
C TRP A 211 -6.90 3.43 -7.51
N ARG A 212 -6.65 4.27 -8.52
CA ARG A 212 -7.05 3.97 -9.91
C ARG A 212 -6.28 2.78 -10.48
N LEU A 213 -4.97 2.68 -10.27
CA LEU A 213 -4.16 1.52 -10.63
C LEU A 213 -4.72 0.24 -10.00
N TYR A 214 -4.99 0.29 -8.69
CA TYR A 214 -5.52 -0.84 -7.93
C TYR A 214 -6.86 -1.31 -8.51
N LEU A 215 -7.84 -0.41 -8.64
CA LEU A 215 -9.17 -0.76 -9.17
C LEU A 215 -9.08 -1.23 -10.63
N ALA A 216 -8.34 -0.53 -11.49
CA ALA A 216 -8.19 -0.92 -12.89
C ALA A 216 -7.61 -2.33 -13.02
N TYR A 217 -6.58 -2.65 -12.24
CA TYR A 217 -6.01 -4.00 -12.24
C TYR A 217 -7.01 -5.05 -11.71
N MET A 218 -7.67 -4.76 -10.58
CA MET A 218 -8.65 -5.66 -9.98
C MET A 218 -9.82 -5.95 -10.91
N PHE A 219 -10.21 -5.03 -11.78
CA PHE A 219 -11.29 -5.21 -12.77
C PHE A 219 -10.77 -5.45 -14.20
N HIS A 220 -9.54 -5.96 -14.33
CA HIS A 220 -8.92 -6.44 -15.58
C HIS A 220 -8.75 -5.38 -16.69
N ASN A 221 -8.81 -4.09 -16.36
CA ASN A 221 -8.45 -3.01 -17.27
C ASN A 221 -6.94 -2.74 -17.15
N TYR A 222 -6.13 -3.62 -17.73
CA TYR A 222 -4.67 -3.58 -17.58
C TYR A 222 -4.03 -2.40 -18.32
N GLU A 223 -4.66 -1.88 -19.37
CA GLU A 223 -4.22 -0.70 -20.09
C GLU A 223 -4.28 0.54 -19.19
N LEU A 224 -5.43 0.77 -18.54
CA LEU A 224 -5.58 1.86 -17.57
C LEU A 224 -4.66 1.65 -16.35
N ALA A 225 -4.54 0.43 -15.87
CA ALA A 225 -3.59 0.11 -14.81
C ALA A 225 -2.15 0.52 -15.21
N SER A 226 -1.74 0.23 -16.45
CA SER A 226 -0.41 0.57 -16.96
C SER A 226 -0.19 2.08 -17.07
N GLU A 227 -1.22 2.83 -17.48
CA GLU A 227 -1.19 4.30 -17.50
C GLU A 227 -1.00 4.87 -16.08
N MET A 228 -1.82 4.43 -15.13
CA MET A 228 -1.78 4.90 -13.74
C MET A 228 -0.53 4.43 -12.97
N ALA A 229 0.11 3.34 -13.40
CA ALA A 229 1.39 2.88 -12.88
C ALA A 229 2.54 3.89 -13.12
N ILE A 230 2.39 4.83 -14.06
CA ILE A 230 3.39 5.86 -14.34
C ILE A 230 3.30 6.98 -13.31
N THR A 231 2.10 7.52 -13.08
CA THR A 231 1.82 8.65 -12.19
C THR A 231 1.77 8.27 -10.71
N SER A 232 1.39 7.02 -10.39
CA SER A 232 1.42 6.52 -9.00
C SER A 232 2.84 6.39 -8.43
N ARG A 233 3.90 6.65 -9.20
CA ARG A 233 5.31 6.67 -8.72
C ARG A 233 5.61 8.10 -8.27
N PRO A 234 5.66 8.42 -6.97
CA PRO A 234 6.54 7.77 -5.98
C PRO A 234 5.87 7.58 -4.60
N THR A 235 5.90 6.39 -3.99
CA THR A 235 5.52 6.27 -2.58
C THR A 235 6.60 5.55 -1.76
N ALA A 236 7.06 6.20 -0.70
CA ALA A 236 7.58 5.49 0.47
C ALA A 236 6.41 4.81 1.21
N PHE A 237 6.66 4.17 2.34
CA PHE A 237 5.60 3.54 3.17
C PHE A 237 4.96 2.29 2.54
N ILE A 238 3.85 1.84 3.13
CA ILE A 238 3.14 0.60 2.81
C ILE A 238 2.69 0.50 1.34
N TYR A 239 2.42 1.63 0.68
CA TYR A 239 2.11 1.67 -0.75
C TYR A 239 3.26 1.17 -1.62
N GLY A 240 4.52 1.39 -1.23
CA GLY A 240 5.66 1.04 -2.07
C GLY A 240 5.71 -0.45 -2.41
N LEU A 241 5.30 -1.32 -1.47
CA LEU A 241 5.24 -2.77 -1.70
C LEU A 241 4.10 -3.15 -2.65
N HIS A 242 2.89 -2.63 -2.40
CA HIS A 242 1.71 -2.91 -3.22
C HIS A 242 1.87 -2.31 -4.62
N GLN A 243 2.45 -1.12 -4.73
CA GLN A 243 2.78 -0.52 -6.01
C GLN A 243 3.79 -1.38 -6.79
N CYS A 244 4.84 -1.90 -6.14
CA CYS A 244 5.75 -2.84 -6.83
C CYS A 244 5.01 -4.09 -7.31
N LEU A 245 4.07 -4.61 -6.53
CA LEU A 245 3.25 -5.75 -6.94
C LEU A 245 2.42 -5.39 -8.18
N PHE A 246 1.56 -4.37 -8.10
CA PHE A 246 0.66 -4.01 -9.20
C PHE A 246 1.40 -3.51 -10.46
N ASP A 247 2.53 -2.80 -10.32
CA ASP A 247 3.42 -2.48 -11.44
C ASP A 247 3.88 -3.75 -12.16
N GLY A 248 4.32 -4.75 -11.38
CA GLY A 248 4.85 -6.01 -11.91
C GLY A 248 3.76 -6.85 -12.56
N LEU A 249 2.63 -7.00 -11.86
CA LEU A 249 1.47 -7.76 -12.34
C LEU A 249 0.87 -7.15 -13.61
N THR A 250 0.73 -5.82 -13.65
CA THR A 250 0.24 -5.10 -14.84
C THR A 250 1.19 -5.30 -16.01
N ALA A 251 2.50 -5.20 -15.78
CA ALA A 251 3.48 -5.48 -16.82
C ALA A 251 3.35 -6.91 -17.35
N VAL A 252 3.15 -7.90 -16.48
CA VAL A 252 2.92 -9.30 -16.91
C VAL A 252 1.63 -9.42 -17.73
N ALA A 253 0.52 -8.86 -17.27
CA ALA A 253 -0.77 -8.93 -17.95
C ALA A 253 -0.71 -8.34 -19.37
N ILE A 254 -0.10 -7.15 -19.54
CA ILE A 254 0.15 -6.56 -20.86
C ILE A 254 1.08 -7.45 -21.69
N GLY A 255 2.08 -8.08 -21.07
CA GLY A 255 3.02 -8.99 -21.71
C GLY A 255 2.38 -10.29 -22.23
N GLN A 256 1.23 -10.73 -21.70
CA GLN A 256 0.51 -11.93 -22.15
C GLN A 256 -0.13 -11.74 -23.53
N THR A 257 -0.65 -10.54 -23.81
CA THR A 257 -1.31 -10.19 -25.09
C THR A 257 -0.35 -9.57 -26.12
N SER A 258 0.89 -9.29 -25.72
CA SER A 258 1.90 -8.58 -26.50
C SER A 258 2.67 -9.45 -27.51
N LYS A 259 3.23 -8.81 -28.54
CA LYS A 259 4.16 -9.47 -29.49
C LYS A 259 5.47 -9.87 -28.78
N ARG A 260 6.24 -10.81 -29.37
CA ARG A 260 7.45 -11.41 -28.77
C ARG A 260 8.46 -10.39 -28.19
N TRP A 261 8.67 -9.25 -28.86
CA TRP A 261 9.62 -8.24 -28.40
C TRP A 261 9.07 -7.39 -27.23
N GLU A 262 7.80 -7.04 -27.25
CA GLU A 262 7.08 -6.34 -26.17
C GLU A 262 6.97 -7.21 -24.93
N LYS A 263 6.65 -8.51 -25.11
CA LYS A 263 6.65 -9.50 -24.04
C LYS A 263 7.98 -9.54 -23.29
N ARG A 264 9.12 -9.47 -23.99
CA ARG A 264 10.45 -9.40 -23.34
C ARG A 264 10.65 -8.11 -22.53
N LYS A 265 10.15 -6.96 -23.00
CA LYS A 265 10.20 -5.69 -22.26
C LYS A 265 9.34 -5.76 -21.00
N CYS A 266 8.14 -6.32 -21.12
CA CYS A 266 7.20 -6.54 -20.03
C CYS A 266 7.79 -7.43 -18.93
N ILE A 267 8.38 -8.57 -19.30
CA ILE A 267 9.09 -9.47 -18.36
C ILE A 267 10.19 -8.71 -17.61
N LYS A 268 11.04 -7.95 -18.32
CA LYS A 268 12.11 -7.16 -17.67
C LYS A 268 11.56 -6.12 -16.70
N SER A 269 10.42 -5.49 -17.04
CA SER A 269 9.73 -4.56 -16.16
C SER A 269 9.25 -5.25 -14.88
N ALA A 270 8.58 -6.40 -15.02
CA ALA A 270 8.11 -7.20 -13.90
C ALA A 270 9.26 -7.70 -13.00
N GLU A 271 10.39 -8.14 -13.58
CA GLU A 271 11.59 -8.52 -12.82
C GLU A 271 12.19 -7.34 -12.05
N LYS A 272 12.16 -6.13 -12.62
CA LYS A 272 12.59 -4.91 -11.92
C LYS A 272 11.68 -4.63 -10.74
N SER A 273 10.37 -4.76 -10.91
CA SER A 273 9.39 -4.62 -9.82
C SER A 273 9.60 -5.67 -8.73
N LEU A 274 9.86 -6.93 -9.10
CA LEU A 274 10.21 -8.01 -8.16
C LEU A 274 11.49 -7.69 -7.36
N LYS A 275 12.53 -7.19 -8.04
CA LYS A 275 13.78 -6.77 -7.37
C LYS A 275 13.55 -5.61 -6.41
N LYS A 276 12.65 -4.68 -6.74
CA LYS A 276 12.25 -3.59 -5.83
C LYS A 276 11.45 -4.12 -4.64
N ALA A 277 10.43 -4.96 -4.86
CA ALA A 277 9.60 -5.52 -3.80
C ALA A 277 10.45 -6.23 -2.73
N LYS A 278 11.43 -7.04 -3.15
CA LYS A 278 12.40 -7.71 -2.25
C LYS A 278 13.28 -6.74 -1.44
N LYS A 279 13.46 -5.51 -1.92
CA LYS A 279 14.21 -4.47 -1.22
C LYS A 279 13.33 -3.60 -0.32
N VAL A 280 12.04 -3.49 -0.62
CA VAL A 280 11.13 -2.60 0.12
C VAL A 280 10.95 -3.10 1.55
N THR A 281 10.87 -4.41 1.80
CA THR A 281 10.66 -4.93 3.15
C THR A 281 11.40 -6.25 3.38
N GLN A 282 11.84 -6.48 4.61
CA GLN A 282 12.41 -7.73 5.12
C GLN A 282 11.40 -8.56 5.89
N SER A 283 10.21 -8.01 6.19
CA SER A 283 9.11 -8.72 6.84
C SER A 283 8.60 -9.83 5.93
N GLN A 284 9.03 -11.07 6.20
CA GLN A 284 8.64 -12.23 5.39
C GLN A 284 7.12 -12.42 5.37
N HIS A 285 6.47 -12.25 6.53
CA HIS A 285 5.03 -12.37 6.69
C HIS A 285 4.25 -11.39 5.79
N THR A 286 4.77 -10.17 5.59
CA THR A 286 4.09 -9.12 4.83
C THR A 286 4.36 -9.20 3.33
N ALA A 287 5.54 -9.69 2.94
CA ALA A 287 6.05 -9.56 1.57
C ALA A 287 5.99 -10.84 0.75
N MET A 288 6.12 -12.01 1.38
CA MET A 288 6.47 -13.24 0.66
C MET A 288 5.36 -13.70 -0.27
N ASN A 289 4.10 -13.62 0.14
CA ASN A 289 2.97 -13.99 -0.71
C ASN A 289 2.92 -13.14 -2.00
N LYS A 290 3.10 -11.82 -1.91
CA LYS A 290 3.18 -10.88 -3.05
C LYS A 290 4.38 -11.17 -3.95
N ILE A 291 5.54 -11.46 -3.35
CA ILE A 291 6.77 -11.83 -4.07
C ILE A 291 6.56 -13.13 -4.86
N PHE A 292 5.92 -14.13 -4.26
CA PHE A 292 5.64 -15.40 -4.93
C PHE A 292 4.57 -15.28 -6.01
N LEU A 293 3.53 -14.46 -5.80
CA LEU A 293 2.54 -14.16 -6.83
C LEU A 293 3.20 -13.57 -8.08
N LEU A 294 4.05 -12.55 -7.89
CA LEU A 294 4.76 -11.92 -9.00
C LEU A 294 5.78 -12.88 -9.65
N LYS A 295 6.43 -13.76 -8.89
CA LYS A 295 7.27 -14.81 -9.46
C LYS A 295 6.47 -15.79 -10.31
N ALA A 296 5.29 -16.21 -9.86
CA ALA A 296 4.41 -17.13 -10.59
C ALA A 296 4.02 -16.54 -11.95
N GLU A 297 3.59 -15.28 -11.95
CA GLU A 297 3.22 -14.52 -13.16
C GLU A 297 4.41 -14.34 -14.13
N ILE A 298 5.61 -14.07 -13.62
CA ILE A 298 6.84 -14.03 -14.44
C ILE A 298 7.18 -15.42 -14.99
N ALA A 299 7.08 -16.47 -14.18
CA ALA A 299 7.37 -17.84 -14.57
C ALA A 299 6.39 -18.32 -15.65
N LEU A 300 5.11 -17.99 -15.54
CA LEU A 300 4.09 -18.29 -16.54
C LEU A 300 4.48 -17.75 -17.92
N LEU A 301 4.93 -16.48 -17.99
CA LEU A 301 5.36 -15.88 -19.27
C LEU A 301 6.64 -16.48 -19.85
N LYS A 302 7.55 -16.98 -19.00
CA LYS A 302 8.89 -17.46 -19.41
C LYS A 302 8.95 -18.95 -19.69
N SER A 303 8.32 -19.73 -18.83
CA SER A 303 8.54 -21.17 -18.65
C SER A 303 7.25 -21.98 -18.66
N GLY A 304 6.07 -21.31 -18.71
CA GLY A 304 4.78 -21.98 -18.77
C GLY A 304 4.20 -22.37 -17.40
N MET A 305 3.08 -23.08 -17.41
CA MET A 305 2.25 -23.34 -16.22
C MET A 305 2.94 -24.24 -15.21
N ASP A 306 3.67 -25.27 -15.65
CA ASP A 306 4.33 -26.24 -14.74
C ASP A 306 5.30 -25.56 -13.76
N SER A 307 5.96 -24.48 -14.22
CA SER A 307 6.84 -23.67 -13.36
C SER A 307 6.08 -22.64 -12.52
N ALA A 308 4.88 -22.23 -12.95
CA ALA A 308 4.10 -21.17 -12.32
C ALA A 308 3.17 -21.69 -11.22
N LEU A 309 2.55 -22.86 -11.42
CA LEU A 309 1.54 -23.41 -10.51
C LEU A 309 2.07 -23.59 -9.07
N PRO A 310 3.25 -24.19 -8.82
CA PRO A 310 3.76 -24.31 -7.45
C PRO A 310 4.03 -22.95 -6.78
N LEU A 311 4.33 -21.92 -7.56
CA LEU A 311 4.55 -20.56 -7.06
C LEU A 311 3.22 -19.86 -6.73
N TYR A 312 2.15 -20.14 -7.48
CA TYR A 312 0.80 -19.68 -7.15
C TYR A 312 0.31 -20.34 -5.86
N GLU A 313 0.41 -21.66 -5.74
CA GLU A 313 0.00 -22.41 -4.55
C GLU A 313 0.73 -21.90 -3.29
N LEU A 314 2.05 -21.69 -3.39
CA LEU A 314 2.83 -21.12 -2.30
C LEU A 314 2.41 -19.68 -1.97
N SER A 315 2.06 -18.86 -2.98
CA SER A 315 1.55 -17.51 -2.74
C SER A 315 0.21 -17.54 -1.98
N ILE A 316 -0.70 -18.44 -2.37
CA ILE A 316 -2.00 -18.65 -1.73
C ILE A 316 -1.83 -19.08 -0.27
N GLU A 317 -1.00 -20.09 -0.02
CA GLU A 317 -0.74 -20.59 1.34
C GLU A 317 -0.15 -19.49 2.26
N LEU A 318 0.79 -18.71 1.74
CA LEU A 318 1.38 -17.60 2.47
C LEU A 318 0.37 -16.47 2.73
N ALA A 319 -0.49 -16.14 1.77
CA ALA A 319 -1.53 -15.13 1.97
C ALA A 319 -2.54 -15.57 3.04
N LYS A 320 -2.93 -16.85 2.99
CA LYS A 320 -3.85 -17.47 3.95
C LYS A 320 -3.28 -17.49 5.37
N SER A 321 -2.03 -17.94 5.54
CA SER A 321 -1.37 -17.99 6.85
C SER A 321 -1.14 -16.59 7.45
N SER A 322 -0.93 -15.59 6.59
CA SER A 322 -0.87 -14.19 7.01
C SER A 322 -2.23 -13.52 7.24
N GLY A 323 -3.35 -14.18 6.92
CA GLY A 323 -4.70 -13.62 7.07
C GLY A 323 -5.06 -12.54 6.04
N PHE A 324 -4.32 -12.40 4.95
CA PHE A 324 -4.57 -11.41 3.90
C PHE A 324 -5.61 -11.94 2.90
N VAL A 325 -6.87 -12.01 3.32
CA VAL A 325 -8.00 -12.59 2.56
C VAL A 325 -8.09 -12.09 1.10
N HIS A 326 -7.95 -10.79 0.90
CA HIS A 326 -7.99 -10.16 -0.42
C HIS A 326 -6.80 -10.52 -1.33
N GLU A 327 -5.64 -10.80 -0.74
CA GLU A 327 -4.46 -11.24 -1.49
C GLU A 327 -4.49 -12.73 -1.78
N GLU A 328 -5.07 -13.53 -0.87
CA GLU A 328 -5.40 -14.93 -1.12
C GLU A 328 -6.41 -15.05 -2.27
N ALA A 329 -7.45 -14.21 -2.26
CA ALA A 329 -8.44 -14.12 -3.32
C ALA A 329 -7.78 -13.77 -4.66
N LEU A 330 -6.92 -12.75 -4.66
CA LEU A 330 -6.20 -12.34 -5.86
C LEU A 330 -5.29 -13.46 -6.39
N ALA A 331 -4.52 -14.14 -5.52
CA ALA A 331 -3.63 -15.21 -5.94
C ALA A 331 -4.40 -16.41 -6.53
N ASN A 332 -5.52 -16.79 -5.91
CA ASN A 332 -6.44 -17.79 -6.46
C ASN A 332 -6.98 -17.35 -7.83
N GLU A 333 -7.44 -16.10 -7.94
CA GLU A 333 -7.94 -15.57 -9.20
C GLU A 333 -6.89 -15.65 -10.31
N ARG A 334 -5.65 -15.21 -10.03
CA ARG A 334 -4.56 -15.24 -11.01
C ARG A 334 -4.20 -16.66 -11.44
N ALA A 335 -4.17 -17.61 -10.51
CA ALA A 335 -3.94 -19.02 -10.81
C ALA A 335 -5.05 -19.60 -11.71
N GLY A 336 -6.32 -19.33 -11.35
CA GLY A 336 -7.47 -19.79 -12.10
C GLY A 336 -7.53 -19.23 -13.52
N LEU A 337 -7.29 -17.92 -13.67
CA LEU A 337 -7.21 -17.28 -14.99
C LEU A 337 -6.07 -17.85 -15.85
N ALA A 338 -4.90 -18.14 -15.25
CA ALA A 338 -3.77 -18.71 -15.97
C ALA A 338 -4.07 -20.12 -16.51
N LEU A 339 -4.74 -20.97 -15.73
CA LEU A 339 -5.15 -22.31 -16.15
C LEU A 339 -6.22 -22.25 -17.26
N LEU A 340 -7.25 -21.43 -17.06
CA LEU A 340 -8.34 -21.30 -18.04
C LEU A 340 -7.90 -20.66 -19.36
N HIS A 341 -6.83 -19.88 -19.35
CA HIS A 341 -6.21 -19.36 -20.57
C HIS A 341 -5.57 -20.48 -21.42
N LEU A 342 -5.06 -21.54 -20.77
CA LEU A 342 -4.47 -22.69 -21.46
C LEU A 342 -5.52 -23.72 -21.87
N ASN A 343 -6.52 -23.93 -21.02
CA ASN A 343 -7.63 -24.84 -21.26
C ASN A 343 -8.92 -24.26 -20.67
N THR A 344 -9.84 -23.81 -21.52
CA THR A 344 -11.07 -23.12 -21.09
C THR A 344 -12.05 -23.98 -20.29
N GLU A 345 -11.83 -25.30 -20.24
CA GLU A 345 -12.63 -26.25 -19.47
C GLU A 345 -11.89 -26.85 -18.27
N ASP A 346 -10.74 -26.28 -17.90
CA ASP A 346 -9.91 -26.78 -16.82
C ASP A 346 -10.63 -26.72 -15.45
N SER A 347 -10.85 -27.90 -14.85
CA SER A 347 -11.57 -28.02 -13.58
C SER A 347 -10.79 -27.41 -12.41
N PHE A 348 -9.46 -27.50 -12.40
CA PHE A 348 -8.63 -26.85 -11.39
C PHE A 348 -8.72 -25.33 -11.53
N GLY A 349 -8.70 -24.82 -12.76
CA GLY A 349 -8.90 -23.40 -13.07
C GLY A 349 -10.20 -22.85 -12.48
N PHE A 350 -11.31 -23.55 -12.67
CA PHE A 350 -12.59 -23.18 -12.05
C PHE A 350 -12.58 -23.30 -10.52
N SER A 351 -11.93 -24.31 -9.95
CA SER A 351 -11.82 -24.45 -8.49
C SER A 351 -11.07 -23.27 -7.85
N PHE A 352 -9.97 -22.81 -8.46
CA PHE A 352 -9.28 -21.61 -8.00
C PHE A 352 -10.19 -20.36 -8.07
N LEU A 353 -10.94 -20.18 -9.16
CA LEU A 353 -11.86 -19.04 -9.27
C LEU A 353 -13.01 -19.10 -8.26
N GLN A 354 -13.54 -20.28 -7.94
CA GLN A 354 -14.55 -20.46 -6.88
C GLN A 354 -14.01 -20.04 -5.53
N ASN A 355 -12.78 -20.44 -5.19
CA ASN A 355 -12.12 -20.01 -3.96
C ASN A 355 -11.92 -18.49 -3.95
N ALA A 356 -11.49 -17.90 -5.07
CA ALA A 356 -11.35 -16.45 -5.18
C ALA A 356 -12.68 -15.71 -4.94
N ILE A 357 -13.78 -16.18 -5.53
CA ILE A 357 -15.12 -15.61 -5.35
C ILE A 357 -15.52 -15.65 -3.88
N LYS A 358 -15.39 -16.81 -3.22
CA LYS A 358 -15.72 -16.95 -1.79
C LYS A 358 -14.90 -15.99 -0.93
N LEU A 359 -13.60 -15.90 -1.17
CA LEU A 359 -12.71 -15.01 -0.41
C LEU A 359 -13.04 -13.52 -0.66
N TYR A 360 -13.41 -13.13 -1.89
CA TYR A 360 -13.88 -11.78 -2.17
C TYR A 360 -15.23 -11.48 -1.50
N GLU A 361 -16.12 -12.45 -1.43
CA GLU A 361 -17.39 -12.35 -0.69
C GLU A 361 -17.13 -12.17 0.81
N ASP A 362 -16.28 -13.01 1.41
CA ASP A 362 -15.88 -12.92 2.81
C ASP A 362 -15.21 -11.56 3.13
N TRP A 363 -14.44 -11.02 2.19
CA TRP A 363 -13.84 -9.69 2.32
C TRP A 363 -14.87 -8.55 2.17
N GLY A 364 -15.98 -8.80 1.48
CA GLY A 364 -17.05 -7.84 1.18
C GLY A 364 -16.91 -7.12 -0.16
N ALA A 365 -16.08 -7.62 -1.08
CA ALA A 365 -15.84 -7.04 -2.40
C ALA A 365 -16.88 -7.50 -3.44
N HIS A 366 -18.16 -7.20 -3.20
CA HIS A 366 -19.29 -7.68 -4.01
C HIS A 366 -19.21 -7.27 -5.49
N ALA A 367 -18.66 -6.09 -5.81
CA ALA A 367 -18.45 -5.69 -7.21
C ALA A 367 -17.51 -6.65 -7.93
N LYS A 368 -16.46 -7.11 -7.24
CA LYS A 368 -15.47 -8.04 -7.78
C LYS A 368 -16.06 -9.44 -7.97
N VAL A 369 -16.90 -9.89 -7.04
CA VAL A 369 -17.68 -11.13 -7.17
C VAL A 369 -18.58 -11.07 -8.41
N ALA A 370 -19.38 -10.01 -8.54
CA ALA A 370 -20.27 -9.82 -9.69
C ALA A 370 -19.49 -9.74 -11.03
N HIS A 371 -18.31 -9.11 -11.02
CA HIS A 371 -17.43 -9.06 -12.18
C HIS A 371 -16.95 -10.46 -12.60
N LEU A 372 -16.47 -11.29 -11.67
CA LEU A 372 -16.03 -12.66 -11.97
C LEU A 372 -17.19 -13.55 -12.41
N ALA A 373 -18.35 -13.45 -11.77
CA ALA A 373 -19.56 -14.19 -12.16
C ALA A 373 -20.01 -13.84 -13.60
N LYS A 374 -19.88 -12.57 -14.00
CA LYS A 374 -20.16 -12.13 -15.37
C LYS A 374 -19.15 -12.69 -16.39
N LEU A 375 -17.87 -12.73 -16.04
CA LEU A 375 -16.83 -13.28 -16.91
C LEU A 375 -16.91 -14.81 -17.04
N PHE A 376 -17.34 -15.49 -15.98
CA PHE A 376 -17.44 -16.95 -15.91
C PHE A 376 -18.83 -17.39 -15.44
N PRO A 377 -19.85 -17.41 -16.33
CA PRO A 377 -21.21 -17.78 -15.95
C PRO A 377 -21.35 -19.17 -15.31
N LYS A 378 -20.41 -20.08 -15.56
CA LYS A 378 -20.35 -21.41 -14.88
C LYS A 378 -20.15 -21.32 -13.36
N LEU A 379 -19.71 -20.16 -12.85
CA LEU A 379 -19.48 -19.89 -11.44
C LEU A 379 -20.60 -19.06 -10.79
N ALA A 380 -21.58 -18.61 -11.58
CA ALA A 380 -22.76 -17.92 -11.11
C ALA A 380 -23.82 -18.96 -10.70
N SER A 381 -23.63 -19.59 -9.55
CA SER A 381 -24.56 -20.59 -9.00
C SER A 381 -24.82 -20.35 -7.53
#